data_AF-A0A7V2QBI8-F1
#
_entry.id   AF-A0A7V2QBI8-F1
#
_cell.length_a   1.000
_cell.length_b   1.000
_cell.length_c   1.000
_cell.angle_alpha   90.00
_cell.angle_beta   90.00
_cell.angle_gamma   90.00
#
_symmetry.space_group_name_H-M   'P 1'
#
loop_
_entity.id
_entity.type
_entity.pdbx_description
1 polymer ?
#
loop_
_entity_poly.entity_id
_entity_poly.type
_entity_poly.pdbx_seq_one_letter_code
_entity_poly.pdbx_strand_id
1 'polypeptide(L)'
;LVLTCSLLRSLAFVNLYHSPHPWLAASEWFYDHAEPGATVAVEQWDHPLPLDATGYNVRELPIFDEETPEKWGEIRETLAQADYVVIASRRGYGALARWPERYPSTARYYRLLFENGMGFELAACFGRYPRLGPLALVDDPTAGLDFSLPALCQPEAPFLLRLRRLDESFVVYDHPQVVILRRYEAK
;
A
#
# COMPACT_ATOMS: atom_id res chain seq x y z
N LEU A 1 -32.02 15.94 6.85
CA LEU A 1 -30.73 15.42 7.37
C LEU A 1 -30.17 14.31 6.46
N VAL A 2 -30.84 13.17 6.32
CA VAL A 2 -30.34 12.02 5.52
C VAL A 2 -29.97 12.40 4.09
N LEU A 3 -30.89 13.06 3.36
CA LEU A 3 -30.63 13.48 1.97
C LEU A 3 -29.41 14.40 1.84
N THR A 4 -29.24 15.34 2.77
CA THR A 4 -28.10 16.25 2.81
C THR A 4 -26.80 15.50 3.09
N CYS A 5 -26.78 14.61 4.08
CA CYS A 5 -25.60 13.80 4.39
C CYS A 5 -25.22 12.87 3.23
N SER A 6 -26.20 12.24 2.57
CA SER A 6 -25.97 11.42 1.38
C SER A 6 -25.41 12.25 0.23
N LEU A 7 -25.98 13.44 -0.04
CA LEU A 7 -25.49 14.34 -1.09
C LEU A 7 -24.05 14.79 -0.83
N LEU A 8 -23.75 15.23 0.40
CA LEU A 8 -22.40 15.63 0.80
C LEU A 8 -21.42 14.46 0.66
N ARG A 9 -21.81 13.25 1.08
CA ARG A 9 -20.97 12.06 0.92
C ARG A 9 -20.74 11.75 -0.56
N SER A 10 -21.77 11.77 -1.41
CA SER A 10 -21.63 11.56 -2.86
C SER A 10 -20.70 12.58 -3.50
N LEU A 11 -20.84 13.86 -3.15
CA LEU A 11 -19.94 14.92 -3.63
C LEU A 11 -18.49 14.67 -3.19
N ALA A 12 -18.28 14.20 -1.96
CA ALA A 12 -16.95 13.85 -1.48
C ALA A 12 -16.28 12.77 -2.34
N PHE A 13 -17.04 11.74 -2.70
CA PHE A 13 -16.57 10.63 -3.53
C PHE A 13 -16.41 11.03 -4.99
N VAL A 14 -17.25 11.89 -5.55
CA VAL A 14 -17.02 12.43 -6.90
C VAL A 14 -15.71 13.22 -6.94
N ASN A 15 -15.45 14.04 -5.92
CA ASN A 15 -14.22 14.82 -5.84
C ASN A 15 -12.94 13.99 -5.74
N LEU A 16 -13.03 12.74 -5.25
CA LEU A 16 -11.91 11.78 -5.24
C LEU A 16 -11.29 11.62 -6.64
N TYR A 17 -12.14 11.53 -7.66
CA TYR A 17 -11.75 11.22 -9.03
C TYR A 17 -11.10 12.41 -9.77
N HIS A 18 -11.02 13.59 -9.15
CA HIS A 18 -10.23 14.70 -9.68
C HIS A 18 -8.72 14.52 -9.45
N SER A 19 -8.31 13.60 -8.58
CA SER A 19 -6.91 13.22 -8.38
C SER A 19 -6.59 11.95 -9.17
N PRO A 20 -5.35 11.78 -9.69
CA PRO A 20 -4.97 10.57 -10.40
C PRO A 20 -5.15 9.32 -9.54
N HIS A 21 -5.36 8.17 -10.18
CA HIS A 21 -5.42 6.91 -9.45
C HIS A 21 -4.06 6.62 -8.78
N PRO A 22 -3.99 6.19 -7.51
CA PRO A 22 -2.72 5.96 -6.81
C PRO A 22 -1.76 5.04 -7.55
N TRP A 23 -2.26 3.98 -8.21
CA TRP A 23 -1.46 3.11 -9.08
C TRP A 23 -0.85 3.80 -10.29
N LEU A 24 -1.55 4.78 -10.89
CA LEU A 24 -0.99 5.59 -11.98
C LEU A 24 0.13 6.49 -11.44
N ALA A 25 -0.14 7.22 -10.36
CA ALA A 25 0.84 8.11 -9.73
C ALA A 25 2.10 7.34 -9.24
N ALA A 26 1.91 6.15 -8.68
CA ALA A 26 3.01 5.28 -8.28
C ALA A 26 3.83 4.78 -9.48
N SER A 27 3.18 4.45 -10.59
CA SER A 27 3.87 4.02 -11.81
C SER A 27 4.66 5.16 -12.44
N GLU A 28 4.07 6.36 -12.53
CA GLU A 28 4.78 7.57 -12.97
C GLU A 28 6.02 7.84 -12.11
N TRP A 29 5.90 7.70 -10.78
CA TRP A 29 7.05 7.82 -9.89
C TRP A 29 8.15 6.80 -10.22
N PHE A 30 7.81 5.54 -10.50
CA PHE A 30 8.79 4.53 -10.91
C PHE A 30 9.52 4.92 -12.19
N TYR A 31 8.80 5.40 -13.20
CA TYR A 31 9.39 5.80 -14.48
C TYR A 31 10.36 6.97 -14.33
N ASP A 32 10.10 7.86 -13.37
CA ASP A 32 10.91 9.04 -13.13
C ASP A 32 12.10 8.79 -12.18
N HIS A 33 12.04 7.78 -11.31
CA HIS A 33 12.97 7.63 -10.18
C HIS A 33 13.68 6.28 -10.09
N ALA A 34 13.17 5.23 -10.72
CA ALA A 34 13.77 3.90 -10.65
C ALA A 34 14.62 3.62 -11.88
N GLU A 35 15.82 3.11 -11.64
CA GLU A 35 16.76 2.75 -12.70
C GLU A 35 16.21 1.63 -13.60
N PRO A 36 16.44 1.69 -14.92
CA PRO A 36 16.14 0.58 -15.81
C PRO A 36 16.84 -0.71 -15.36
N GLY A 37 16.11 -1.81 -15.36
CA GLY A 37 16.54 -3.13 -14.89
C GLY A 37 16.31 -3.37 -13.41
N ALA A 38 15.80 -2.39 -12.65
CA ALA A 38 15.53 -2.55 -11.23
C ALA A 38 14.59 -3.72 -10.95
N THR A 39 14.88 -4.47 -9.89
CA THR A 39 14.05 -5.58 -9.41
C THR A 39 13.00 -5.05 -8.43
N VAL A 40 11.73 -5.26 -8.76
CA VAL A 40 10.59 -4.74 -7.98
C VAL A 40 9.83 -5.92 -7.39
N ALA A 41 9.88 -6.06 -6.06
CA ALA A 41 9.08 -7.04 -5.35
C ALA A 41 7.65 -6.51 -5.14
N VAL A 42 6.67 -7.25 -5.62
CA VAL A 42 5.23 -6.95 -5.50
C VAL A 42 4.52 -8.10 -4.80
N GLU A 43 3.36 -7.85 -4.21
CA GLU A 43 2.59 -8.93 -3.55
C GLU A 43 1.82 -9.74 -4.58
N GLN A 44 1.97 -11.07 -4.56
CA GLN A 44 1.13 -11.99 -5.33
C GLN A 44 -0.35 -11.70 -5.02
N TRP A 45 -1.23 -11.75 -6.02
CA TRP A 45 -2.67 -11.42 -5.91
C TRP A 45 -3.03 -9.96 -5.59
N ASP A 46 -2.06 -9.06 -5.42
CA ASP A 46 -2.32 -7.61 -5.46
C ASP A 46 -2.08 -7.06 -6.87
N HIS A 47 -2.18 -5.74 -7.05
CA HIS A 47 -1.93 -5.10 -8.33
C HIS A 47 -0.42 -4.91 -8.54
N PRO A 48 0.18 -5.55 -9.57
CA PRO A 48 1.60 -5.38 -9.83
C PRO A 48 1.88 -3.95 -10.30
N LEU A 49 2.92 -3.35 -9.73
CA LEU A 49 3.39 -2.01 -10.06
C LEU A 49 4.91 -2.04 -10.33
N PRO A 50 5.42 -1.23 -11.26
CA PRO A 50 4.69 -0.27 -12.11
C PRO A 50 3.78 -0.94 -13.16
N LEU A 51 2.79 -0.19 -13.66
CA LEU A 51 1.79 -0.67 -14.63
C LEU A 51 2.39 -1.14 -15.95
N ASP A 52 3.34 -0.38 -16.49
CA ASP A 52 4.21 -0.81 -17.57
C ASP A 52 5.52 -1.30 -16.95
N ALA A 53 5.63 -2.62 -16.84
CA ALA A 53 6.83 -3.27 -16.30
C ALA A 53 7.98 -3.35 -17.31
N THR A 54 7.85 -2.76 -18.51
CA THR A 54 8.93 -2.77 -19.50
C THR A 54 10.17 -2.10 -18.92
N GLY A 55 11.27 -2.84 -18.88
CA GLY A 55 12.50 -2.37 -18.27
C GLY A 55 12.58 -2.58 -16.76
N TYR A 56 11.65 -3.29 -16.12
CA TYR A 56 11.72 -3.68 -14.72
C TYR A 56 11.65 -5.21 -14.57
N ASN A 57 12.36 -5.75 -13.58
CA ASN A 57 12.26 -7.16 -13.21
C ASN A 57 11.25 -7.30 -12.05
N VAL A 58 9.97 -7.42 -12.38
CA VAL A 58 8.91 -7.58 -11.38
C VAL A 58 8.90 -9.02 -10.84
N ARG A 59 8.97 -9.17 -9.52
CA ARG A 59 8.96 -10.46 -8.81
C ARG A 59 7.85 -10.48 -7.78
N GLU A 60 7.05 -11.52 -7.80
CA GLU A 60 5.96 -11.68 -6.84
C GLU A 60 6.48 -12.29 -5.53
N LEU A 61 5.97 -11.77 -4.41
CA LEU A 61 6.10 -12.35 -3.09
C LEU A 61 4.86 -13.23 -2.85
N PRO A 62 5.00 -14.53 -2.58
CA PRO A 62 3.88 -15.46 -2.36
C PRO A 62 3.18 -15.24 -1.01
N ILE A 63 2.74 -14.02 -0.74
CA ILE A 63 2.25 -13.56 0.56
C ILE A 63 0.98 -14.30 0.99
N PHE A 64 0.15 -14.74 0.05
CA PHE A 64 -1.11 -15.45 0.32
C PHE A 64 -0.98 -16.97 0.43
N ASP A 65 0.21 -17.52 0.13
CA ASP A 65 0.46 -18.95 0.27
C ASP A 65 0.46 -19.38 1.74
N GLU A 66 0.36 -20.69 1.96
CA GLU A 66 0.40 -21.30 3.29
C GLU A 66 1.66 -20.91 4.08
N GLU A 67 1.54 -20.82 5.41
CA GLU A 67 2.67 -20.48 6.29
C GLU A 67 3.67 -21.63 6.40
N THR A 68 4.55 -21.74 5.41
CA THR A 68 5.58 -22.79 5.33
C THR A 68 7.00 -22.19 5.31
N PRO A 69 8.01 -22.94 5.78
CA PRO A 69 9.41 -22.54 5.62
C PRO A 69 9.80 -22.26 4.17
N GLU A 70 9.20 -22.98 3.21
CA GLU A 70 9.43 -22.83 1.78
C GLU A 70 8.99 -21.45 1.28
N LYS A 71 7.75 -21.03 1.60
CA LYS A 71 7.24 -19.68 1.32
C LYS A 71 8.21 -18.59 1.81
N TRP A 72 8.70 -18.74 3.04
CA TRP A 72 9.63 -17.76 3.62
C TRP A 72 11.06 -17.88 3.07
N GLY A 73 11.44 -19.02 2.51
CA GLY A 73 12.64 -19.15 1.68
C GLY A 73 12.53 -18.26 0.45
N GLU A 74 11.45 -18.40 -0.30
CA GLU A 74 11.20 -17.64 -1.53
C GLU A 74 11.06 -16.13 -1.26
N ILE A 75 10.27 -15.73 -0.26
CA ILE A 75 10.14 -14.31 0.12
C ILE A 75 11.51 -13.72 0.45
N ARG A 76 12.35 -14.42 1.23
CA ARG A 76 13.69 -13.91 1.59
C ARG A 76 14.61 -13.81 0.38
N GLU A 77 14.57 -14.79 -0.53
CA GLU A 77 15.37 -14.77 -1.75
C GLU A 77 14.97 -13.60 -2.65
N THR A 78 13.67 -13.42 -2.89
CA THR A 78 13.15 -12.29 -3.67
C THR A 78 13.48 -10.96 -3.02
N LEU A 79 13.28 -10.81 -1.71
CA LEU A 79 13.62 -9.61 -0.96
C LEU A 79 15.13 -9.35 -0.90
N ALA A 80 16.01 -10.34 -1.05
CA ALA A 80 17.46 -10.12 -1.13
C ALA A 80 17.89 -9.62 -2.52
N GLN A 81 17.08 -9.87 -3.54
CA GLN A 81 17.33 -9.44 -4.92
C GLN A 81 16.65 -8.11 -5.26
N ALA A 82 15.57 -7.76 -4.57
CA ALA A 82 14.76 -6.58 -4.86
C ALA A 82 15.47 -5.25 -4.55
N ASP A 83 15.34 -4.28 -5.46
CA ASP A 83 15.73 -2.89 -5.25
C ASP A 83 14.56 -2.10 -4.63
N TYR A 84 13.33 -2.52 -4.93
CA TYR A 84 12.10 -1.93 -4.41
C TYR A 84 11.14 -3.00 -3.88
N VAL A 85 10.38 -2.64 -2.84
CA VAL A 85 9.21 -3.38 -2.38
C VAL A 85 8.00 -2.46 -2.55
N VAL A 86 6.97 -2.96 -3.23
CA VAL A 86 5.72 -2.22 -3.46
C VAL A 86 4.56 -2.94 -2.79
N ILE A 87 3.93 -2.22 -1.87
CA ILE A 87 2.64 -2.58 -1.30
C ILE A 87 1.60 -1.77 -2.05
N ALA A 88 0.94 -2.37 -3.04
CA ALA A 88 0.04 -1.67 -3.96
C ALA A 88 -1.30 -1.32 -3.33
N SER A 89 -1.71 -2.06 -2.30
CA SER A 89 -2.94 -1.81 -1.57
C SER A 89 -2.89 -2.37 -0.15
N ARG A 90 -4.02 -2.31 0.54
CA ARG A 90 -4.19 -2.92 1.87
C ARG A 90 -4.58 -4.39 1.84
N ARG A 91 -4.59 -5.05 0.67
CA ARG A 91 -5.08 -6.44 0.52
C ARG A 91 -4.30 -7.41 1.37
N GLY A 92 -2.97 -7.38 1.26
CA GLY A 92 -2.08 -8.26 2.00
C GLY A 92 -2.14 -8.01 3.51
N TYR A 93 -1.64 -6.86 3.96
CA TYR A 93 -1.55 -6.55 5.39
C TYR A 93 -2.93 -6.37 6.06
N GLY A 94 -3.92 -5.85 5.34
CA GLY A 94 -5.26 -5.62 5.86
C GLY A 94 -6.04 -6.90 6.09
N ALA A 95 -5.70 -7.99 5.37
CA ALA A 95 -6.30 -9.31 5.57
C ALA A 95 -5.45 -10.20 6.48
N LEU A 96 -4.18 -10.44 6.14
CA LEU A 96 -3.36 -11.50 6.77
C LEU A 96 -2.82 -11.09 8.14
N ALA A 97 -2.35 -9.85 8.30
CA ALA A 97 -1.75 -9.40 9.57
C ALA A 97 -2.77 -9.35 10.73
N ARG A 98 -4.07 -9.42 10.44
CA ARG A 98 -5.15 -9.44 11.43
C ARG A 98 -5.40 -10.81 12.04
N TRP A 99 -4.79 -11.86 11.50
CA TRP A 99 -4.91 -13.22 11.99
C TRP A 99 -3.53 -13.78 12.38
N PRO A 100 -2.81 -13.16 13.34
CA PRO A 100 -1.45 -13.57 13.70
C PRO A 100 -1.37 -14.99 14.25
N GLU A 101 -2.46 -15.53 14.81
CA GLU A 101 -2.59 -16.93 15.21
C GLU A 101 -2.46 -17.90 14.02
N ARG A 102 -2.90 -17.47 12.83
CA ARG A 102 -2.89 -18.26 11.59
C ARG A 102 -1.73 -17.89 10.66
N TYR A 103 -1.35 -16.62 10.61
CA TYR A 103 -0.31 -16.06 9.74
C TYR A 103 0.78 -15.32 10.55
N PRO A 104 1.44 -15.98 11.51
CA PRO A 104 2.34 -15.31 12.46
C PRO A 104 3.54 -14.66 11.77
N SER A 105 4.16 -15.35 10.81
CA SER A 105 5.33 -14.83 10.10
C SER A 105 4.95 -13.71 9.14
N THR A 106 3.79 -13.80 8.47
CA THR A 106 3.31 -12.73 7.58
C THR A 106 2.96 -11.47 8.36
N ALA A 107 2.27 -11.61 9.50
CA ALA A 107 2.00 -10.49 10.40
C ALA A 107 3.30 -9.82 10.87
N ARG A 108 4.30 -10.63 11.26
CA ARG A 108 5.62 -10.14 11.66
C ARG A 108 6.35 -9.45 10.50
N TYR A 109 6.24 -9.95 9.28
CA TYR A 109 6.83 -9.33 8.08
C TYR A 109 6.31 -7.91 7.88
N TYR A 110 5.00 -7.69 7.88
CA TYR A 110 4.46 -6.34 7.70
C TYR A 110 4.84 -5.39 8.82
N ARG A 111 4.79 -5.85 10.07
CA ARG A 111 5.24 -5.04 11.20
C ARG A 111 6.68 -4.59 11.01
N LEU A 112 7.59 -5.52 10.71
CA LEU A 112 9.00 -5.19 10.52
C LEU A 112 9.24 -4.32 9.28
N LEU A 113 8.49 -4.54 8.20
CA LEU A 113 8.56 -3.73 6.98
C LEU A 113 8.21 -2.27 7.26
N PHE A 114 7.11 -2.01 7.96
CA PHE A 114 6.64 -0.65 8.20
C PHE A 114 7.31 0.05 9.39
N GLU A 115 7.78 -0.67 10.40
CA GLU A 115 8.47 -0.07 11.56
C GLU A 115 9.96 0.18 11.29
N ASN A 116 10.66 -0.79 10.69
CA ASN A 116 12.12 -0.80 10.61
C ASN A 116 12.63 -0.94 9.17
N GLY A 117 11.74 -1.03 8.18
CA GLY A 117 12.08 -1.07 6.76
C GLY A 117 12.66 -2.40 6.26
N MET A 118 13.27 -3.23 7.12
CA MET A 118 13.94 -4.49 6.76
C MET A 118 15.02 -4.34 5.67
N GLY A 119 15.84 -3.29 5.75
CA GLY A 119 16.85 -2.99 4.72
C GLY A 119 16.32 -2.15 3.56
N PHE A 120 15.06 -1.70 3.65
CA PHE A 120 14.46 -0.71 2.78
C PHE A 120 14.14 0.57 3.56
N GLU A 121 14.11 1.70 2.88
CA GLU A 121 13.61 2.98 3.35
C GLU A 121 12.35 3.36 2.57
N LEU A 122 11.51 4.18 3.19
CA LEU A 122 10.34 4.69 2.51
C LEU A 122 10.74 5.67 1.41
N ALA A 123 10.38 5.36 0.16
CA ALA A 123 10.70 6.21 -0.99
C ALA A 123 9.51 7.08 -1.39
N ALA A 124 8.30 6.54 -1.38
CA ALA A 124 7.08 7.28 -1.71
C ALA A 124 5.82 6.61 -1.17
N CYS A 125 4.76 7.42 -0.99
CA CYS A 125 3.42 6.95 -0.68
C CYS A 125 2.42 7.64 -1.61
N PHE A 126 1.46 6.87 -2.15
CA PHE A 126 0.40 7.41 -2.99
C PHE A 126 -0.95 6.97 -2.48
N GLY A 127 -1.81 7.93 -2.18
CA GLY A 127 -3.18 7.70 -1.75
C GLY A 127 -4.05 8.87 -2.17
N ARG A 128 -5.35 8.63 -2.23
CA ARG A 128 -6.36 9.67 -2.41
C ARG A 128 -7.54 9.40 -1.47
N TYR A 129 -8.33 10.42 -1.16
CA TYR A 129 -9.40 10.31 -0.17
C TYR A 129 -10.61 11.13 -0.63
N PRO A 130 -11.86 10.72 -0.29
CA PRO A 130 -13.04 11.52 -0.59
C PRO A 130 -12.95 12.89 0.10
N ARG A 131 -13.24 13.98 -0.61
CA ARG A 131 -13.04 15.36 -0.12
C ARG A 131 -14.21 16.29 -0.35
N LEU A 132 -14.53 17.09 0.67
CA LEU A 132 -15.42 18.25 0.58
C LEU A 132 -14.63 19.51 0.90
N GLY A 133 -14.10 20.14 -0.14
CA GLY A 133 -13.18 21.28 0.00
C GLY A 133 -11.99 20.92 0.90
N PRO A 134 -11.78 21.63 2.03
CA PRO A 134 -10.65 21.38 2.93
C PRO A 134 -10.83 20.15 3.83
N LEU A 135 -12.01 19.53 3.85
CA LEU A 135 -12.30 18.33 4.66
C LEU A 135 -12.03 17.06 3.86
N ALA A 136 -11.15 16.20 4.35
CA ALA A 136 -10.96 14.83 3.84
C ALA A 136 -11.62 13.80 4.76
N LEU A 137 -12.27 12.80 4.16
CA LEU A 137 -12.83 11.64 4.85
C LEU A 137 -11.80 10.53 4.77
N VAL A 138 -11.22 10.16 5.91
CA VAL A 138 -10.05 9.27 5.95
C VAL A 138 -10.32 8.13 6.92
N ASP A 139 -10.03 6.91 6.50
CA ASP A 139 -10.09 5.77 7.39
C ASP A 139 -8.70 5.44 7.96
N ASP A 140 -8.66 4.56 8.96
CA ASP A 140 -7.40 4.04 9.49
C ASP A 140 -7.25 2.57 9.04
N PRO A 141 -6.44 2.29 8.00
CA PRO A 141 -6.28 0.93 7.47
C PRO A 141 -5.61 -0.01 8.49
N THR A 142 -4.84 0.56 9.41
CA THR A 142 -4.08 -0.15 10.43
C THR A 142 -4.79 -0.23 11.78
N ALA A 143 -6.00 0.32 11.92
CA ALA A 143 -6.75 0.26 13.18
C ALA A 143 -6.89 -1.20 13.68
N GLY A 144 -6.37 -1.48 14.88
CA GLY A 144 -6.36 -2.81 15.47
C GLY A 144 -5.23 -3.74 15.00
N LEU A 145 -4.23 -3.22 14.29
CA LEU A 145 -2.94 -3.89 14.04
C LEU A 145 -1.90 -3.38 15.06
N ASP A 146 -0.80 -4.10 15.17
CA ASP A 146 0.34 -3.78 16.05
C ASP A 146 1.39 -2.86 15.39
N PHE A 147 1.10 -2.35 14.19
CA PHE A 147 1.92 -1.38 13.47
C PHE A 147 1.04 -0.28 12.84
N SER A 148 1.66 0.82 12.42
CA SER A 148 1.03 1.89 11.66
C SER A 148 1.71 2.05 10.30
N LEU A 149 1.00 2.64 9.33
CA LEU A 149 1.64 3.03 8.08
C LEU A 149 2.64 4.17 8.34
N PRO A 150 3.71 4.28 7.51
CA PRO A 150 4.68 5.36 7.64
C PRO A 150 4.05 6.76 7.58
N ALA A 151 4.67 7.74 8.25
CA ALA A 151 4.11 9.08 8.38
C ALA A 151 3.83 9.77 7.03
N LEU A 152 4.68 9.55 6.02
CA LEU A 152 4.49 10.06 4.65
C LEU A 152 3.23 9.51 3.96
N CYS A 153 2.71 8.37 4.41
CA CYS A 153 1.49 7.78 3.87
C CYS A 153 0.22 8.34 4.52
N GLN A 154 0.33 9.26 5.48
CA GLN A 154 -0.82 9.85 6.14
C GLN A 154 -1.44 10.95 5.25
N PRO A 155 -2.79 11.08 5.24
CA PRO A 155 -3.50 12.08 4.45
C PRO A 155 -3.15 13.51 4.87
N GLU A 156 -2.82 14.36 3.90
CA GLU A 156 -2.66 15.80 4.10
C GLU A 156 -3.94 16.57 3.74
N ALA A 157 -4.60 17.12 4.76
CA ALA A 157 -5.72 18.05 4.61
C ALA A 157 -5.87 18.96 5.84
N PRO A 158 -6.39 20.20 5.68
CA PRO A 158 -6.66 21.10 6.81
C PRO A 158 -7.61 20.51 7.85
N PHE A 159 -8.61 19.72 7.42
CA PHE A 159 -9.53 19.04 8.31
C PHE A 159 -9.65 17.56 7.93
N LEU A 160 -9.62 16.70 8.94
CA LEU A 160 -9.73 15.25 8.78
C LEU A 160 -10.94 14.74 9.54
N LEU A 161 -11.92 14.19 8.83
CA LEU A 161 -12.96 13.36 9.43
C LEU A 161 -12.46 11.91 9.45
N ARG A 162 -11.97 11.47 10.61
CA ARG A 162 -11.51 10.09 10.81
C ARG A 162 -12.69 9.13 10.91
N LEU A 163 -12.83 8.29 9.91
CA LEU A 163 -13.74 7.16 9.87
C LEU A 163 -13.13 5.97 10.62
N ARG A 164 -13.95 4.97 10.93
CA ARG A 164 -13.44 3.66 11.34
C ARG A 164 -12.80 2.99 10.12
N ARG A 165 -11.99 1.95 10.38
CA ARG A 165 -11.41 1.09 9.35
C ARG A 165 -12.45 0.71 8.30
N LEU A 166 -12.11 0.95 7.03
CA LEU A 166 -12.83 0.38 5.91
C LEU A 166 -12.16 -0.91 5.48
N ASP A 167 -13.00 -1.91 5.16
CA ASP A 167 -12.52 -3.13 4.53
C ASP A 167 -11.87 -2.82 3.17
N GLU A 168 -10.91 -3.66 2.76
CA GLU A 168 -10.20 -3.51 1.48
C GLU A 168 -11.17 -3.43 0.29
N SER A 169 -12.26 -4.19 0.34
CA SER A 169 -13.29 -4.24 -0.72
C SER A 169 -13.93 -2.89 -1.02
N PHE A 170 -13.88 -1.93 -0.09
CA PHE A 170 -14.44 -0.59 -0.26
C PHE A 170 -13.45 0.46 -0.76
N VAL A 171 -12.16 0.11 -0.85
CA VAL A 171 -11.10 1.10 -1.12
C VAL A 171 -10.13 0.70 -2.23
N VAL A 172 -9.97 -0.60 -2.53
CA VAL A 172 -8.83 -1.05 -3.33
C VAL A 172 -8.88 -0.58 -4.79
N TYR A 173 -10.08 -0.46 -5.35
CA TYR A 173 -10.26 -0.15 -6.77
C TYR A 173 -10.33 1.35 -7.08
N ASP A 174 -10.71 2.15 -6.10
CA ASP A 174 -10.89 3.59 -6.27
C ASP A 174 -9.83 4.37 -5.50
N HIS A 175 -9.48 4.01 -4.27
CA HIS A 175 -8.49 4.76 -3.48
C HIS A 175 -7.58 3.88 -2.63
N PRO A 176 -6.79 3.00 -3.27
CA PRO A 176 -5.78 2.23 -2.56
C PRO A 176 -4.71 3.15 -1.97
N GLN A 177 -4.02 2.67 -0.94
CA GLN A 177 -2.82 3.29 -0.42
C GLN A 177 -1.62 2.48 -0.92
N VAL A 178 -0.84 3.08 -1.82
CA VAL A 178 0.42 2.52 -2.30
C VAL A 178 1.54 2.96 -1.38
N VAL A 179 2.43 2.03 -1.05
CA VAL A 179 3.68 2.28 -0.34
C VAL A 179 4.83 1.74 -1.17
N ILE A 180 5.80 2.59 -1.50
CA ILE A 180 7.02 2.20 -2.20
C ILE A 180 8.18 2.32 -1.23
N LEU A 181 8.86 1.20 -1.01
CA LEU A 181 10.11 1.16 -0.24
C LEU A 181 11.28 0.87 -1.19
N ARG A 182 12.41 1.55 -0.99
CA ARG A 182 13.65 1.42 -1.78
C ARG A 182 14.76 0.87 -0.89
N ARG A 183 15.65 0.03 -1.40
CA ARG A 183 16.80 -0.49 -0.65
C ARG A 183 17.76 0.65 -0.23
N TYR A 184 18.33 0.56 1.00
CA TYR A 184 19.28 1.57 1.52
C TYR A 184 20.57 1.72 0.69
N GLU A 185 21.05 0.63 0.08
CA GLU A 185 22.24 0.63 -0.77
C GLU A 185 21.86 0.07 -2.15
N ALA A 186 22.08 0.86 -3.20
CA ALA A 186 22.03 0.37 -4.57
C ALA A 186 23.15 -0.66 -4.77
N LYS A 187 22.82 -1.79 -5.39
CA LYS A 187 23.82 -2.81 -5.77
C LYS A 187 24.85 -2.29 -6.75
#